data_AF-A0A1A6FZR3-F1
#
_entry.id   AF-A0A1A6FZR3-F1
#
_cell.length_a   1.000
_cell.length_b   1.000
_cell.length_c   1.000
_cell.angle_alpha   90.00
_cell.angle_beta   90.00
_cell.angle_gamma   90.00
#
_symmetry.space_group_name_H-M   'P 1'
#
loop_
_entity.id
_entity.type
_entity.pdbx_description
1 polymer ?
#
loop_
_entity_poly.entity_id
_entity_poly.type
_entity_poly.pdbx_seq_one_letter_code
_entity_poly.pdbx_strand_id
1 'polypeptide(L)'
;EEPYVMYRKSDKPLYGNDRFEGYCLDLLKELSNILGFLYDVKLVPDGKYGAQNDKGEWNGMVKELIDHRADLAVAPLTITYVREKVIDFSKPFMTLGISILYRKPNGTNPGVFSFLNPLSPDIWMYVLLACLGVSCVLFVIARDFGPAVGIRSCNRYNLFAKSKISTYEKMWAFMSSRQQSALVKNSDEGIQRVLTTDYALLMESTSIEYVTQRNCNLTQIGGLIDSKGYGVGTPI
;
A
#
# COMPACT_ATOMS: atom_id res chain seq x y z
N GLU A 1 1.69 9.36 15.74
CA GLU A 1 1.19 8.90 14.41
C GLU A 1 -0.17 8.25 14.64
N GLU A 2 -1.18 8.54 13.81
CA GLU A 2 -2.50 7.94 13.96
C GLU A 2 -2.45 6.44 13.54
N PRO A 3 -3.23 5.53 14.16
CA PRO A 3 -4.11 5.68 15.33
C PRO A 3 -3.39 5.55 16.68
N TYR A 4 -2.07 5.37 16.69
CA TYR A 4 -1.31 4.97 17.88
C TYR A 4 -1.27 6.04 18.97
N VAL A 5 -1.02 7.29 18.59
CA VAL A 5 -0.98 8.47 19.47
C VAL A 5 -1.58 9.66 18.73
N MET A 6 -2.69 10.19 19.27
CA MET A 6 -3.49 11.29 18.73
C MET A 6 -3.79 12.31 19.84
N TYR A 7 -4.09 13.56 19.46
CA TYR A 7 -4.62 14.55 20.41
C TYR A 7 -6.11 14.33 20.64
N ARG A 8 -6.51 14.23 21.91
CA ARG A 8 -7.89 13.95 22.30
C ARG A 8 -8.81 15.12 22.02
N LYS A 9 -9.90 14.87 21.26
CA LYS A 9 -10.90 15.90 20.94
C LYS A 9 -11.81 16.16 22.14
N SER A 10 -11.80 17.39 22.65
CA SER A 10 -12.54 17.81 23.84
C SER A 10 -12.79 19.32 23.81
N ASP A 11 -14.01 19.74 24.15
CA ASP A 11 -14.37 21.16 24.31
C ASP A 11 -13.76 21.79 25.58
N LYS A 12 -13.28 20.95 26.50
CA LYS A 12 -12.61 21.36 27.75
C LYS A 12 -11.09 21.22 27.60
N PRO A 13 -10.28 22.14 28.19
CA PRO A 13 -8.84 21.99 28.22
C PRO A 13 -8.44 20.74 29.02
N LEU A 14 -7.57 19.92 28.43
CA LEU A 14 -7.05 18.69 29.01
C LEU A 14 -5.59 18.90 29.45
N TYR A 15 -5.18 18.21 30.52
CA TYR A 15 -3.86 18.35 31.13
C TYR A 15 -3.24 16.96 31.39
N GLY A 16 -1.92 16.90 31.57
CA GLY A 16 -1.21 15.63 31.85
C GLY A 16 -1.42 14.58 30.74
N ASN A 17 -1.77 13.35 31.14
CA ASN A 17 -1.96 12.23 30.22
C ASN A 17 -3.26 12.33 29.40
N ASP A 18 -4.32 12.91 29.95
CA ASP A 18 -5.66 12.96 29.34
C ASP A 18 -5.72 13.71 28.00
N ARG A 19 -4.69 14.49 27.66
CA ARG A 19 -4.54 15.19 26.38
C ARG A 19 -4.44 14.26 25.16
N PHE A 20 -4.12 12.99 25.37
CA PHE A 20 -3.83 12.03 24.31
C PHE A 20 -4.82 10.86 24.31
N GLU A 21 -5.11 10.34 23.13
CA GLU A 21 -5.90 9.13 22.91
C GLU A 21 -5.28 8.28 21.78
N GLY A 22 -5.60 6.99 21.73
CA GLY A 22 -5.09 6.07 20.71
C GLY A 22 -4.50 4.79 21.28
N TYR A 23 -4.23 3.84 20.38
CA TYR A 23 -3.90 2.45 20.73
C TYR A 23 -2.74 2.30 21.73
N CYS A 24 -1.70 3.14 21.62
CA CYS A 24 -0.56 3.08 22.53
C CYS A 24 -0.85 3.66 23.93
N LEU A 25 -1.85 4.56 24.06
CA LEU A 25 -2.28 5.11 25.35
C LEU A 25 -3.11 4.06 26.11
N ASP A 26 -4.03 3.40 25.42
CA ASP A 26 -4.84 2.32 26.01
C ASP A 26 -3.95 1.12 26.40
N LEU A 27 -2.99 0.75 25.55
CA LEU A 27 -1.99 -0.28 25.87
C LEU A 27 -1.14 0.10 27.10
N LEU A 28 -0.64 1.34 27.17
CA LEU A 28 0.15 1.81 28.33
C LEU A 28 -0.68 1.83 29.62
N LYS A 29 -1.95 2.21 29.52
CA LYS A 29 -2.89 2.20 30.64
C LYS A 29 -3.15 0.78 31.18
N GLU A 30 -3.39 -0.20 30.30
CA GLU A 30 -3.58 -1.58 30.76
C GLU A 30 -2.28 -2.20 31.30
N LEU A 31 -1.12 -1.87 30.74
CA LEU A 31 0.17 -2.24 31.33
C LEU A 31 0.36 -1.63 32.74
N SER A 32 -0.03 -0.36 32.93
CA SER A 32 -0.02 0.32 34.23
C SER A 32 -0.99 -0.33 35.24
N ASN A 33 -2.21 -0.68 34.81
CA ASN A 33 -3.19 -1.39 35.64
C ASN A 33 -2.66 -2.77 36.11
N ILE A 34 -1.97 -3.50 35.24
CA ILE A 34 -1.49 -4.87 35.52
C ILE A 34 -0.20 -4.87 36.35
N LEU A 35 0.72 -3.95 36.08
CA LEU A 35 2.07 -3.92 36.68
C LEU A 35 2.20 -2.90 37.83
N GLY A 36 1.21 -2.04 38.06
CA GLY A 36 1.13 -1.14 39.21
C GLY A 36 2.01 0.12 39.16
N PHE A 37 2.55 0.49 37.99
CA PHE A 37 3.38 1.69 37.84
C PHE A 37 2.57 2.94 37.46
N LEU A 38 3.05 4.12 37.89
CA LEU A 38 2.56 5.42 37.43
C LEU A 38 3.37 5.89 36.21
N TYR A 39 2.75 6.69 35.32
CA TYR A 39 3.36 7.15 34.07
C TYR A 39 2.98 8.60 33.72
N ASP A 40 3.88 9.31 33.01
CA ASP A 40 3.67 10.65 32.46
C ASP A 40 3.99 10.65 30.96
N VAL A 41 3.02 11.02 30.12
CA VAL A 41 3.12 10.92 28.66
C VAL A 41 3.74 12.19 28.07
N LYS A 42 4.97 12.04 27.56
CA LYS A 42 5.72 13.08 26.86
C LYS A 42 5.88 12.73 25.38
N LEU A 43 5.72 13.71 24.51
CA LEU A 43 6.05 13.57 23.09
C LEU A 43 7.56 13.81 22.89
N VAL A 44 8.19 13.02 22.02
CA VAL A 44 9.61 13.19 21.67
C VAL A 44 9.83 14.56 20.98
N PRO A 45 10.80 15.39 21.41
CA PRO A 45 10.90 16.78 20.94
C PRO A 45 11.16 16.96 19.45
N ASP A 46 11.82 16.01 18.79
CA ASP A 46 12.16 16.08 17.36
C ASP A 46 11.17 15.32 16.45
N GLY A 47 10.15 14.69 17.04
CA GLY A 47 9.12 13.91 16.33
C GLY A 47 9.58 12.55 15.77
N LYS A 48 10.79 12.06 16.08
CA LYS A 48 11.36 10.87 15.40
C LYS A 48 11.33 9.60 16.25
N TYR A 49 11.19 8.46 15.57
CA TYR A 49 11.38 7.12 16.13
C TYR A 49 12.80 6.91 16.67
N GLY A 50 13.79 7.44 15.96
CA GLY A 50 15.20 7.31 16.28
C GLY A 50 15.96 6.51 15.22
N ALA A 51 16.96 7.17 14.66
CA ALA A 51 17.90 6.65 13.68
C ALA A 51 19.32 7.14 14.00
N GLN A 52 20.31 6.36 13.58
CA GLN A 52 21.72 6.69 13.74
C GLN A 52 22.19 7.55 12.56
N ASN A 53 23.03 8.56 12.81
CA ASN A 53 23.68 9.35 11.75
C ASN A 53 25.05 8.74 11.35
N ASP A 54 25.69 9.31 10.33
CA ASP A 54 26.99 8.83 9.80
C ASP A 54 28.15 8.86 10.82
N LYS A 55 27.99 9.56 11.95
CA LYS A 55 28.95 9.62 13.05
C LYS A 55 28.67 8.60 14.17
N GLY A 56 27.57 7.84 14.06
CA GLY A 56 27.14 6.91 15.11
C GLY A 56 26.19 7.51 16.16
N GLU A 57 25.82 8.79 16.05
CA GLU A 57 24.96 9.48 17.02
C GLU A 57 23.48 9.16 16.79
N TRP A 58 22.73 8.90 17.85
CA TRP A 58 21.29 8.62 17.80
C TRP A 58 20.43 9.87 18.03
N ASN A 59 19.22 9.86 17.47
CA ASN A 59 18.15 10.84 17.71
C ASN A 59 16.83 10.14 18.10
N GLY A 60 15.73 10.91 18.20
CA GLY A 60 14.39 10.38 18.45
C GLY A 60 14.22 9.63 19.77
N MET A 61 13.14 8.84 19.87
CA MET A 61 12.81 8.08 21.09
C MET A 61 13.94 7.14 21.53
N VAL A 62 14.67 6.53 20.59
CA VAL A 62 15.86 5.71 20.91
C VAL A 62 16.91 6.53 21.68
N LYS A 63 17.13 7.80 21.35
CA LYS A 63 18.08 8.66 22.08
C LYS A 63 17.56 9.08 23.46
N GLU A 64 16.26 9.30 23.63
CA GLU A 64 15.67 9.59 24.94
C GLU A 64 15.82 8.40 25.91
N LEU A 65 15.73 7.16 25.41
CA LEU A 65 16.00 5.94 26.19
C LEU A 65 17.49 5.82 26.55
N ILE A 66 18.40 5.98 25.58
CA ILE A 66 19.86 5.90 25.80
C ILE A 66 20.36 6.96 26.80
N ASP A 67 19.76 8.15 26.78
CA ASP A 67 20.12 9.23 27.72
C ASP A 67 19.37 9.13 29.07
N HIS A 68 18.61 8.05 29.31
CA HIS A 68 17.72 7.85 30.46
C HIS A 68 16.80 9.07 30.74
N ARG A 69 16.36 9.77 29.68
CA ARG A 69 15.36 10.85 29.75
C ARG A 69 13.92 10.33 29.64
N ALA A 70 13.76 9.10 29.18
CA ALA A 70 12.53 8.32 29.23
C ALA A 70 12.85 6.88 29.64
N ASP A 71 12.00 6.28 30.48
CA ASP A 71 12.16 4.91 30.98
C ASP A 71 11.47 3.87 30.07
N LEU A 72 10.58 4.32 29.18
CA LEU A 72 9.74 3.45 28.34
C LEU A 72 9.32 4.16 27.04
N ALA A 73 9.44 3.47 25.91
CA ALA A 73 8.93 3.92 24.61
C ALA A 73 7.79 3.03 24.11
N VAL A 74 6.54 3.44 24.37
CA VAL A 74 5.33 2.80 23.83
C VAL A 74 4.86 3.54 22.58
N ALA A 75 5.20 2.98 21.43
CA ALA A 75 4.94 3.55 20.10
C ALA A 75 4.89 2.41 19.05
N PRO A 76 4.51 2.66 17.79
CA PRO A 76 4.77 1.76 16.66
C PRO A 76 6.28 1.75 16.32
N LEU A 77 7.12 1.35 17.28
CA LEU A 77 8.57 1.34 17.15
C LEU A 77 9.01 -0.01 16.57
N THR A 78 9.30 -0.02 15.27
CA THR A 78 9.78 -1.22 14.57
C THR A 78 11.05 -1.76 15.24
N ILE A 79 11.01 -3.02 15.67
CA ILE A 79 12.17 -3.73 16.23
C ILE A 79 13.20 -3.90 15.10
N THR A 80 14.45 -3.49 15.34
CA THR A 80 15.55 -3.68 14.39
C THR A 80 16.87 -3.97 15.12
N TYR A 81 17.70 -4.84 14.53
CA TYR A 81 19.01 -5.24 15.05
C TYR A 81 19.97 -4.07 15.36
N VAL A 82 19.77 -2.90 14.75
CA VAL A 82 20.59 -1.71 15.01
C VAL A 82 20.12 -0.98 16.29
N ARG A 83 18.81 -0.98 16.58
CA ARG A 83 18.23 -0.43 17.81
C ARG A 83 18.41 -1.39 19.00
N GLU A 84 18.25 -2.69 18.77
CA GLU A 84 18.41 -3.79 19.75
C GLU A 84 19.84 -3.90 20.33
N LYS A 85 20.81 -3.14 19.80
CA LYS A 85 22.17 -3.02 20.35
C LYS A 85 22.35 -1.90 21.39
N VAL A 86 21.35 -1.03 21.54
CA VAL A 86 21.46 0.21 22.34
C VAL A 86 20.22 0.46 23.22
N ILE A 87 19.12 -0.25 22.96
CA ILE A 87 17.91 -0.32 23.78
C ILE A 87 17.40 -1.76 23.76
N ASP A 88 16.83 -2.21 24.87
CA ASP A 88 16.13 -3.50 24.93
C ASP A 88 14.71 -3.38 24.35
N PHE A 89 14.17 -4.51 23.87
CA PHE A 89 12.82 -4.59 23.32
C PHE A 89 12.00 -5.70 23.98
N SER A 90 10.71 -5.41 24.20
CA SER A 90 9.72 -6.45 24.48
C SER A 90 9.57 -7.42 23.31
N LYS A 91 8.98 -8.60 23.57
CA LYS A 91 8.36 -9.37 22.48
C LYS A 91 7.39 -8.48 21.70
N PRO A 92 7.27 -8.65 20.36
CA PRO A 92 6.42 -7.79 19.56
C PRO A 92 4.96 -7.92 19.98
N PHE A 93 4.30 -6.79 20.25
CA PHE A 93 2.88 -6.74 20.59
C PHE A 93 1.99 -6.70 19.33
N MET A 94 2.57 -6.34 18.19
CA MET A 94 1.92 -6.25 16.90
C MET A 94 2.89 -6.72 15.81
N THR A 95 2.47 -7.68 14.99
CA THR A 95 3.24 -8.21 13.85
C THR A 95 2.72 -7.58 12.56
N LEU A 96 3.62 -7.15 11.69
CA LEU A 96 3.32 -6.41 10.46
C LEU A 96 4.37 -6.68 9.37
N GLY A 97 4.19 -6.11 8.19
CA GLY A 97 5.20 -6.09 7.13
C GLY A 97 4.99 -4.94 6.16
N ILE A 98 5.98 -4.67 5.31
CA ILE A 98 5.81 -3.75 4.19
C ILE A 98 4.83 -4.35 3.19
N SER A 99 3.85 -3.56 2.74
CA SER A 99 2.98 -3.91 1.61
C SER A 99 2.78 -2.69 0.70
N ILE A 100 1.95 -2.83 -0.32
CA ILE A 100 1.77 -1.83 -1.39
C ILE A 100 0.39 -1.17 -1.26
N LEU A 101 0.36 0.15 -1.06
CA LEU A 101 -0.83 0.97 -1.16
C LEU A 101 -0.97 1.50 -2.60
N TYR A 102 -2.13 1.27 -3.22
CA TYR A 102 -2.47 1.85 -4.52
C TYR A 102 -3.94 2.31 -4.53
N ARG A 103 -4.30 3.23 -5.42
CA ARG A 103 -5.69 3.66 -5.61
C ARG A 103 -6.53 2.55 -6.22
N LYS A 104 -7.75 2.39 -5.74
CA LYS A 104 -8.73 1.49 -6.34
C LYS A 104 -8.98 1.93 -7.78
N PRO A 105 -8.85 1.05 -8.79
CA PRO A 105 -9.20 1.42 -10.15
C PRO A 105 -10.72 1.66 -10.22
N ASN A 106 -11.12 2.89 -10.51
CA ASN A 106 -12.50 3.18 -10.89
C ASN A 106 -12.86 2.29 -12.09
N GLY A 107 -14.00 1.61 -12.01
CA GLY A 107 -14.41 0.65 -13.03
C GLY A 107 -14.37 1.26 -14.43
N THR A 108 -13.83 0.53 -15.40
CA THR A 108 -13.75 1.01 -16.78
C THR A 108 -15.16 1.26 -17.31
N ASN A 109 -15.55 2.53 -17.44
CA ASN A 109 -16.75 2.92 -18.15
C ASN A 109 -16.66 2.35 -19.58
N PRO A 110 -17.49 1.37 -19.97
CA PRO A 110 -17.44 0.85 -21.33
C PRO A 110 -17.95 1.97 -22.24
N GLY A 111 -17.05 2.53 -23.06
CA GLY A 111 -17.47 3.46 -24.10
C GLY A 111 -18.51 2.79 -25.00
N VAL A 112 -19.37 3.57 -25.66
CA VAL A 112 -20.49 3.03 -26.48
C VAL A 112 -20.06 2.05 -27.59
N PHE A 113 -18.78 2.03 -27.96
CA PHE A 113 -18.19 1.10 -28.92
C PHE A 113 -17.34 -0.03 -28.29
N SER A 114 -17.37 -0.21 -26.97
CA SER A 114 -16.60 -1.26 -26.26
C SER A 114 -17.03 -2.69 -26.62
N PHE A 115 -18.15 -2.85 -27.34
CA PHE A 115 -18.58 -4.13 -27.93
C PHE A 115 -17.82 -4.48 -29.22
N LEU A 116 -17.12 -3.53 -29.85
CA LEU A 116 -16.27 -3.76 -31.03
C LEU A 116 -14.86 -4.28 -30.64
N ASN A 117 -14.38 -3.91 -29.44
CA ASN A 117 -13.07 -4.29 -28.88
C ASN A 117 -12.66 -5.77 -28.94
N PRO A 118 -13.54 -6.80 -28.82
CA PRO A 118 -13.13 -8.20 -28.91
C PRO A 118 -12.72 -8.65 -30.34
N LEU A 119 -12.75 -7.76 -31.34
CA LEU A 119 -12.46 -8.08 -32.74
C LEU A 119 -11.60 -6.96 -33.38
N SER A 120 -10.52 -7.33 -34.07
CA SER A 120 -9.59 -6.34 -34.67
C SER A 120 -10.32 -5.43 -35.68
N PRO A 121 -9.99 -4.13 -35.80
CA PRO A 121 -10.57 -3.25 -36.82
C PRO A 121 -10.41 -3.80 -38.25
N ASP A 122 -9.34 -4.53 -38.54
CA ASP A 122 -9.11 -5.21 -39.83
C ASP A 122 -10.22 -6.22 -40.12
N ILE A 123 -10.66 -6.97 -39.10
CA ILE A 123 -11.73 -7.96 -39.24
C ILE A 123 -13.08 -7.26 -39.43
N TRP A 124 -13.31 -6.10 -38.81
CA TRP A 124 -14.47 -5.27 -39.12
C TRP A 124 -14.47 -4.75 -40.56
N MET A 125 -13.31 -4.39 -41.11
CA MET A 125 -13.16 -4.06 -42.53
C MET A 125 -13.39 -5.27 -43.44
N TYR A 126 -12.90 -6.46 -43.07
CA TYR A 126 -13.18 -7.70 -43.80
C TYR A 126 -14.66 -8.12 -43.70
N VAL A 127 -15.34 -7.88 -42.58
CA VAL A 127 -16.79 -8.11 -42.43
C VAL A 127 -17.58 -7.15 -43.32
N LEU A 128 -17.24 -5.86 -43.36
CA LEU A 128 -17.86 -4.90 -44.30
C LEU A 128 -17.64 -5.33 -45.76
N LEU A 129 -16.41 -5.67 -46.12
CA LEU A 129 -16.07 -6.11 -47.48
C LEU A 129 -16.77 -7.42 -47.86
N ALA A 130 -16.88 -8.37 -46.91
CA ALA A 130 -17.60 -9.62 -47.10
C ALA A 130 -19.12 -9.41 -47.20
N CYS A 131 -19.71 -8.52 -46.39
CA CYS A 131 -21.12 -8.16 -46.50
C CYS A 131 -21.42 -7.52 -47.86
N LEU A 132 -20.59 -6.59 -48.34
CA LEU A 132 -20.73 -6.01 -49.68
C LEU A 132 -20.53 -7.05 -50.80
N GLY A 133 -19.49 -7.89 -50.68
CA GLY A 133 -19.22 -8.96 -51.64
C GLY A 133 -20.35 -9.99 -51.71
N VAL A 134 -20.86 -10.43 -50.57
CA VAL A 134 -22.04 -11.33 -50.46
C VAL A 134 -23.30 -10.63 -50.95
N SER A 135 -23.52 -9.34 -50.71
CA SER A 135 -24.64 -8.60 -51.29
C SER A 135 -24.55 -8.53 -52.82
N CYS A 136 -23.39 -8.26 -53.40
CA CYS A 136 -23.18 -8.27 -54.85
C CYS A 136 -23.34 -9.67 -55.46
N VAL A 137 -22.78 -10.70 -54.81
CA VAL A 137 -22.91 -12.10 -55.25
C VAL A 137 -24.35 -12.58 -55.12
N LEU A 138 -25.06 -12.26 -54.04
CA LEU A 138 -26.50 -12.55 -53.90
C LEU A 138 -27.35 -11.74 -54.87
N PHE A 139 -26.97 -10.52 -55.23
CA PHE A 139 -27.68 -9.74 -56.26
C PHE A 139 -27.54 -10.38 -57.65
N VAL A 140 -26.37 -10.92 -57.99
CA VAL A 140 -26.16 -11.70 -59.23
C VAL A 140 -26.87 -13.05 -59.17
N ILE A 141 -26.71 -13.81 -58.08
CA ILE A 141 -27.35 -15.12 -57.90
C ILE A 141 -28.88 -14.99 -57.91
N ALA A 142 -29.46 -14.04 -57.17
CA ALA A 142 -30.91 -13.80 -57.16
C ALA A 142 -31.47 -13.25 -58.49
N ARG A 143 -30.59 -12.84 -59.42
CA ARG A 143 -30.99 -12.49 -60.79
C ARG A 143 -31.02 -13.69 -61.73
N ASP A 144 -30.23 -14.73 -61.46
CA ASP A 144 -29.93 -15.79 -62.43
C ASP A 144 -30.21 -17.23 -61.93
N PHE A 145 -30.00 -17.64 -60.65
CA PHE A 145 -30.27 -19.03 -60.17
C PHE A 145 -30.36 -19.23 -58.63
N GLY A 146 -30.94 -20.35 -58.18
CA GLY A 146 -30.77 -20.94 -56.83
C GLY A 146 -31.14 -22.44 -56.81
N PRO A 147 -31.01 -23.22 -55.71
CA PRO A 147 -30.52 -22.86 -54.34
C PRO A 147 -29.53 -23.88 -53.67
N ALA A 148 -29.12 -23.59 -52.41
CA ALA A 148 -28.74 -24.51 -51.29
C ALA A 148 -27.29 -25.10 -51.07
N VAL A 149 -26.90 -25.28 -49.78
CA VAL A 149 -25.70 -25.99 -49.17
C VAL A 149 -24.33 -25.25 -49.29
N GLY A 150 -23.27 -25.36 -48.44
CA GLY A 150 -22.92 -26.00 -47.12
C GLY A 150 -21.36 -25.97 -46.87
N ILE A 151 -20.65 -26.43 -45.80
CA ILE A 151 -20.88 -26.88 -44.38
C ILE A 151 -19.50 -26.97 -43.60
N ARG A 152 -19.34 -26.33 -42.41
CA ARG A 152 -18.29 -26.52 -41.32
C ARG A 152 -16.78 -26.29 -41.69
N SER A 153 -15.75 -26.19 -40.81
CA SER A 153 -15.56 -26.34 -39.33
C SER A 153 -14.28 -25.66 -38.74
N CYS A 154 -14.22 -25.49 -37.40
CA CYS A 154 -13.11 -25.50 -36.37
C CYS A 154 -11.60 -25.64 -36.73
N ASN A 155 -10.57 -25.34 -35.89
CA ASN A 155 -10.34 -24.69 -34.55
C ASN A 155 -8.83 -24.88 -34.16
N ARG A 156 -8.18 -24.03 -33.32
CA ARG A 156 -7.32 -24.43 -32.13
C ARG A 156 -6.43 -23.35 -31.46
N TYR A 157 -6.18 -23.64 -30.17
CA TYR A 157 -5.32 -23.09 -29.08
C TYR A 157 -3.80 -22.90 -29.39
N ASN A 158 -2.89 -22.43 -28.50
CA ASN A 158 -2.94 -22.22 -27.03
C ASN A 158 -1.87 -21.27 -26.43
N LEU A 159 -2.11 -20.88 -25.17
CA LEU A 159 -1.21 -20.52 -24.05
C LEU A 159 0.33 -20.47 -24.24
N PHE A 160 0.97 -19.44 -23.65
CA PHE A 160 2.30 -19.58 -23.00
C PHE A 160 2.34 -18.89 -21.63
N ALA A 161 3.00 -19.51 -20.66
CA ALA A 161 3.21 -18.95 -19.33
C ALA A 161 4.55 -19.41 -18.73
N LYS A 162 5.33 -18.47 -18.18
CA LYS A 162 6.22 -18.59 -17.00
C LYS A 162 7.05 -17.32 -16.83
N SER A 163 7.09 -16.81 -15.62
CA SER A 163 8.04 -15.78 -15.17
C SER A 163 8.87 -16.32 -14.01
N LYS A 164 10.08 -15.77 -13.82
CA LYS A 164 10.91 -15.95 -12.61
C LYS A 164 11.29 -14.57 -12.10
N ILE A 165 11.20 -14.39 -10.79
CA ILE A 165 11.23 -13.06 -10.16
C ILE A 165 12.67 -12.51 -10.17
N SER A 166 12.91 -11.55 -11.06
CA SER A 166 14.02 -10.58 -11.01
C SER A 166 13.50 -9.18 -10.65
N THR A 167 12.28 -9.13 -10.09
CA THR A 167 11.45 -7.92 -10.00
C THR A 167 11.95 -6.95 -8.93
N TYR A 168 12.33 -7.46 -7.76
CA TYR A 168 12.68 -6.62 -6.60
C TYR A 168 14.01 -5.87 -6.77
N GLU A 169 15.03 -6.49 -7.36
CA GLU A 169 16.31 -5.83 -7.68
C GLU A 169 16.12 -4.71 -8.69
N LYS A 170 15.34 -4.97 -9.76
CA LYS A 170 14.99 -3.97 -10.78
C LYS A 170 14.16 -2.83 -10.21
N MET A 171 13.28 -3.12 -9.25
CA MET A 171 12.48 -2.13 -8.54
C MET A 171 13.34 -1.24 -7.65
N TRP A 172 14.32 -1.78 -6.91
CA TRP A 172 15.29 -0.96 -6.17
C TRP A 172 16.14 -0.09 -7.10
N ALA A 173 16.68 -0.65 -8.18
CA ALA A 173 17.44 0.10 -9.17
C ALA A 173 16.62 1.25 -9.80
N PHE A 174 15.33 1.00 -10.12
CA PHE A 174 14.42 2.03 -10.62
C PHE A 174 14.18 3.14 -9.59
N MET A 175 13.88 2.80 -8.33
CA MET A 175 13.67 3.79 -7.27
C MET A 175 14.93 4.64 -7.02
N SER A 176 16.11 4.00 -6.99
CA SER A 176 17.41 4.69 -6.84
C SER A 176 17.68 5.64 -8.01
N SER A 177 17.41 5.22 -9.25
CA SER A 177 17.55 6.06 -10.46
C SER A 177 16.61 7.28 -10.49
N ARG A 178 15.59 7.32 -9.62
CA ARG A 178 14.55 8.35 -9.58
C ARG A 178 14.34 8.94 -8.20
N GLN A 179 15.33 8.87 -7.32
CA GLN A 179 15.24 9.20 -5.88
C GLN A 179 14.45 10.49 -5.58
N GLN A 180 14.72 11.58 -6.32
CA GLN A 180 14.04 12.88 -6.21
C GLN A 180 12.53 12.89 -6.49
N SER A 181 12.00 11.83 -7.11
CA SER A 181 10.59 11.68 -7.52
C SER A 181 9.95 10.37 -7.06
N ALA A 182 10.73 9.38 -6.61
CA ALA A 182 10.23 8.11 -6.10
C ALA A 182 9.96 8.18 -4.58
N LEU A 183 10.78 8.91 -3.83
CA LEU A 183 10.63 9.09 -2.39
C LEU A 183 9.66 10.25 -2.06
N VAL A 184 9.01 10.13 -0.92
CA VAL A 184 8.19 11.18 -0.27
C VAL A 184 8.75 11.45 1.13
N LYS A 185 8.47 12.62 1.71
CA LYS A 185 8.96 13.01 3.05
C LYS A 185 8.02 12.53 4.16
N ASN A 186 6.71 12.60 3.91
CA ASN A 186 5.66 12.30 4.89
C ASN A 186 4.70 11.24 4.33
N SER A 187 4.08 10.44 5.22
CA SER A 187 3.06 9.44 4.85
C SER A 187 1.88 10.08 4.11
N ASP A 188 1.40 11.24 4.57
CA ASP A 188 0.26 11.96 3.96
C ASP A 188 0.55 12.43 2.52
N GLU A 189 1.78 12.88 2.26
CA GLU A 189 2.25 13.26 0.91
C GLU A 189 2.18 12.05 -0.02
N GLY A 190 2.64 10.88 0.46
CA GLY A 190 2.51 9.62 -0.25
C GLY A 190 1.06 9.24 -0.53
N ILE A 191 0.17 9.30 0.47
CA ILE A 191 -1.25 8.92 0.32
C ILE A 191 -1.97 9.85 -0.66
N GLN A 192 -1.77 11.17 -0.59
CA GLN A 192 -2.33 12.12 -1.55
C GLN A 192 -1.82 11.86 -2.97
N ARG A 193 -0.55 11.48 -3.12
CA ARG A 193 0.05 11.16 -4.41
C ARG A 193 -0.48 9.85 -5.01
N VAL A 194 -0.74 8.83 -4.18
CA VAL A 194 -1.42 7.59 -4.59
C VAL A 194 -2.84 7.87 -5.10
N LEU A 195 -3.57 8.80 -4.47
CA LEU A 195 -4.92 9.18 -4.89
C LEU A 195 -4.95 9.96 -6.22
N THR A 196 -3.98 10.87 -6.42
CA THR A 196 -3.98 11.84 -7.53
C THR A 196 -3.21 11.40 -8.77
N THR A 197 -2.26 10.48 -8.65
CA THR A 197 -1.35 10.08 -9.75
C THR A 197 -1.27 8.57 -9.90
N ASP A 198 -0.65 8.10 -10.99
CA ASP A 198 -0.30 6.69 -11.14
C ASP A 198 0.97 6.38 -10.32
N TYR A 199 0.80 6.26 -9.00
CA TYR A 199 1.86 6.05 -8.03
C TYR A 199 1.41 5.03 -6.99
N ALA A 200 2.32 4.12 -6.63
CA ALA A 200 2.13 3.13 -5.56
C ALA A 200 3.11 3.42 -4.43
N LEU A 201 2.61 3.42 -3.19
CA LEU A 201 3.41 3.70 -1.99
C LEU A 201 3.73 2.38 -1.27
N LEU A 202 5.00 2.20 -0.89
CA LEU A 202 5.39 1.17 0.08
C LEU A 202 5.17 1.70 1.49
N MET A 203 4.39 0.98 2.29
CA MET A 203 4.06 1.39 3.66
C MET A 203 3.83 0.14 4.53
N GLU A 204 3.92 0.30 5.85
CA GLU A 204 3.63 -0.79 6.80
C GLU A 204 2.14 -1.19 6.74
N SER A 205 1.87 -2.49 6.80
CA SER A 205 0.55 -3.08 6.51
C SER A 205 -0.55 -2.62 7.45
N THR A 206 -0.23 -2.35 8.70
CA THR A 206 -1.11 -1.78 9.73
C THR A 206 -1.61 -0.39 9.34
N SER A 207 -0.71 0.49 8.88
CA SER A 207 -1.05 1.81 8.35
C SER A 207 -1.84 1.73 7.05
N ILE A 208 -1.55 0.74 6.19
CA ILE A 208 -2.33 0.48 4.96
C ILE A 208 -3.77 0.05 5.29
N GLU A 209 -3.94 -0.89 6.22
CA GLU A 209 -5.26 -1.34 6.68
C GLU A 209 -6.05 -0.17 7.26
N TYR A 210 -5.45 0.61 8.16
CA TYR A 210 -6.08 1.80 8.76
C TYR A 210 -6.53 2.84 7.72
N VAL A 211 -5.67 3.15 6.74
CA VAL A 211 -5.95 4.13 5.68
C VAL A 211 -7.01 3.62 4.70
N THR A 212 -7.01 2.32 4.38
CA THR A 212 -8.02 1.71 3.47
C THR A 212 -9.38 1.52 4.13
N GLN A 213 -9.43 1.22 5.44
CA GLN A 213 -10.68 1.24 6.22
C GLN A 213 -11.32 2.64 6.25
N ARG A 214 -10.49 3.70 6.31
CA ARG A 214 -10.96 5.11 6.28
C ARG A 214 -11.28 5.64 4.87
N ASN A 215 -10.69 5.07 3.81
CA ASN A 215 -10.83 5.59 2.46
C ASN A 215 -10.98 4.46 1.41
N CYS A 216 -12.23 4.19 1.04
CA CYS A 216 -12.63 3.15 0.09
C CYS A 216 -12.09 3.33 -1.35
N ASN A 217 -11.45 4.47 -1.67
CA ASN A 217 -10.75 4.70 -2.94
C ASN A 217 -9.31 4.18 -2.93
N LEU A 218 -8.86 3.57 -1.83
CA LEU A 218 -7.54 2.96 -1.69
C LEU A 218 -7.68 1.44 -1.49
N THR A 219 -6.65 0.70 -1.91
CA THR A 219 -6.58 -0.75 -1.83
C THR A 219 -5.15 -1.21 -1.54
N GLN A 220 -5.00 -2.20 -0.67
CA GLN A 220 -3.75 -2.96 -0.55
C GLN A 220 -3.58 -3.86 -1.79
N ILE A 221 -2.37 -3.90 -2.34
CA ILE A 221 -2.03 -4.73 -3.50
C ILE A 221 -1.01 -5.81 -3.07
N GLY A 222 -1.44 -7.08 -3.16
CA GLY A 222 -0.63 -8.23 -2.76
C GLY A 222 -0.65 -8.48 -1.25
N GLY A 223 0.34 -9.23 -0.76
CA GLY A 223 0.51 -9.57 0.66
C GLY A 223 1.61 -8.76 1.34
N LEU A 224 2.13 -9.28 2.45
CA LEU A 224 3.32 -8.75 3.10
C LEU A 224 4.59 -9.15 2.32
N ILE A 225 5.53 -8.21 2.18
CA ILE A 225 6.82 -8.42 1.50
C ILE A 225 7.87 -8.94 2.49
N ASP A 226 7.79 -8.52 3.75
CA ASP A 226 8.61 -8.98 4.86
C ASP A 226 7.76 -9.25 6.12
N SER A 227 8.42 -9.66 7.20
CA SER A 227 7.79 -9.87 8.52
C SER A 227 8.60 -9.13 9.58
N LYS A 228 7.91 -8.29 10.35
CA LYS A 228 8.43 -7.34 11.35
C LYS A 228 7.45 -7.27 12.53
N GLY A 229 7.85 -6.58 13.58
CA GLY A 229 6.94 -6.25 14.68
C GLY A 229 7.27 -4.91 15.33
N TYR A 230 6.27 -4.34 15.99
CA TYR A 230 6.47 -3.27 16.96
C TYR A 230 6.68 -3.87 18.35
N GLY A 231 7.71 -3.40 19.05
CA GLY A 231 7.98 -3.74 20.43
C GLY A 231 7.97 -2.49 21.30
N VAL A 232 7.76 -2.66 22.60
CA VAL A 232 7.99 -1.59 23.58
C VAL A 232 9.51 -1.54 23.84
N GLY A 233 10.10 -0.34 23.74
CA GLY A 233 11.53 -0.14 24.00
C GLY A 233 11.82 0.29 25.43
N THR A 234 12.90 -0.21 26.02
CA THR A 234 13.42 0.17 27.35
C THR A 234 14.91 0.54 27.27
N PRO A 235 15.45 1.34 28.21
CA PRO A 235 16.89 1.47 28.39
C PRO A 235 17.53 0.11 28.76
N ILE A 236 18.86 0.06 28.64
CA ILE A 236 19.73 -1.03 29.12
C ILE A 236 20.34 -0.62 30.48
#